data_AF-A0A6G1S557-F1
#
_entry.id   AF-A0A6G1S557-F1
#
_cell.length_a   1.000
_cell.length_b   1.000
_cell.length_c   1.000
_cell.angle_alpha   90.00
_cell.angle_beta   90.00
_cell.angle_gamma   90.00
#
_symmetry.space_group_name_H-M   'P 1'
#
loop_
_entity.id
_entity.type
_entity.pdbx_description
1 polymer ?
#
loop_
_entity_poly.entity_id
_entity_poly.type
_entity_poly.pdbx_seq_one_letter_code
_entity_poly.pdbx_strand_id
1 'polypeptide(L)'
;VDNPSYIVNVFSKIKEPMSFMDRVYNTVFTASLNYFMQKKCQDDSDATMREFLGADLPPQRELVKNTSLILLNRHVSINPARPVTPNIVHVGSLHVTEPPNTLEPGLRAWMDGAEHGVIFFSLGSMIKASSMPVEMRDKLVWAFSRLKQRVVWKWEDEAPG
;
A
#
# COMPACT_ATOMS: atom_id res chain seq x y z
N VAL A 1 -16.60 -8.16 2.39
CA VAL A 1 -15.71 -9.33 2.19
C VAL A 1 -15.78 -9.68 0.73
N ASP A 2 -14.64 -9.84 0.07
CA ASP A 2 -14.58 -10.21 -1.35
C ASP A 2 -15.25 -11.58 -1.58
N ASN A 3 -16.03 -11.72 -2.66
CA ASN A 3 -16.64 -13.00 -3.01
C ASN A 3 -15.60 -13.88 -3.75
N PRO A 4 -15.13 -14.99 -3.16
CA PRO A 4 -14.06 -15.80 -3.74
C PRO A 4 -14.48 -16.57 -4.99
N SER A 5 -15.77 -16.58 -5.35
CA SER A 5 -16.21 -17.17 -6.62
C SER A 5 -15.94 -16.26 -7.82
N TYR A 6 -15.73 -14.95 -7.64
CA TYR A 6 -15.49 -14.00 -8.74
C TYR A 6 -14.22 -13.17 -8.57
N ILE A 7 -13.69 -13.06 -7.34
CA ILE A 7 -12.46 -12.31 -7.05
C ILE A 7 -11.34 -13.29 -6.69
N VAL A 8 -10.29 -13.28 -7.50
CA VAL A 8 -9.09 -14.07 -7.23
C VAL A 8 -8.40 -13.57 -5.97
N ASN A 9 -8.02 -14.48 -5.07
CA ASN A 9 -7.22 -14.13 -3.91
C ASN A 9 -5.85 -13.63 -4.38
N VAL A 10 -5.43 -12.47 -3.87
CA VAL A 10 -4.19 -11.80 -4.28
C VAL A 10 -2.92 -12.62 -4.01
N PHE A 11 -2.97 -13.60 -3.11
CA PHE A 11 -1.87 -14.51 -2.80
C PHE A 11 -1.96 -15.84 -3.56
N SER A 12 -3.02 -16.05 -4.35
CA SER A 12 -3.14 -17.23 -5.19
C SER A 12 -2.47 -17.02 -6.56
N LYS A 13 -2.13 -18.12 -7.23
CA LYS A 13 -1.55 -18.11 -8.59
C LYS A 13 -2.61 -18.24 -9.71
N ILE A 14 -3.89 -18.18 -9.34
CA ILE A 14 -5.00 -18.36 -10.29
C ILE A 14 -5.05 -17.16 -11.23
N LYS A 15 -5.34 -17.40 -12.51
CA LYS A 15 -5.56 -16.36 -13.51
C LYS A 15 -7.05 -16.23 -13.80
N GLU A 16 -7.50 -15.03 -14.12
CA GLU A 16 -8.86 -14.79 -14.58
C GLU A 16 -8.98 -15.09 -16.09
N PRO A 17 -10.12 -15.64 -16.57
CA PRO A 17 -11.30 -16.06 -15.81
C PRO A 17 -11.12 -17.42 -15.11
N MET A 18 -11.69 -17.57 -13.91
CA MET A 18 -11.61 -18.81 -13.12
C MET A 18 -12.56 -19.91 -13.63
N SER A 19 -12.03 -21.13 -13.80
CA SER A 19 -12.86 -22.34 -13.96
C SER A 19 -13.62 -22.68 -12.67
N PHE A 20 -14.54 -23.64 -12.74
CA PHE A 20 -15.25 -24.09 -11.53
C PHE A 20 -14.28 -24.58 -10.44
N MET A 21 -13.29 -25.40 -10.81
CA MET A 21 -12.31 -25.93 -9.86
C MET A 21 -11.39 -24.84 -9.30
N ASP A 22 -11.05 -23.84 -10.12
CA ASP A 22 -10.31 -22.66 -9.64
C ASP A 22 -11.11 -21.89 -8.59
N ARG A 23 -12.44 -21.73 -8.78
CA ARG A 23 -13.31 -21.07 -7.80
C ARG A 23 -13.40 -21.86 -6.50
N VAL A 24 -13.50 -23.19 -6.57
CA VAL A 24 -13.50 -24.07 -5.40
C VAL A 24 -12.19 -23.91 -4.63
N TYR A 25 -11.06 -24.03 -5.33
CA TYR A 25 -9.74 -23.84 -4.73
C TYR A 25 -9.57 -22.43 -4.14
N ASN A 26 -9.93 -21.38 -4.88
CA ASN A 26 -9.85 -19.99 -4.42
C ASN A 26 -10.69 -19.76 -3.16
N THR A 27 -11.86 -20.39 -3.08
CA THR A 27 -12.76 -20.32 -1.92
C THR A 27 -12.14 -20.98 -0.69
N VAL A 28 -11.66 -22.22 -0.83
CA VAL A 28 -11.02 -22.95 0.28
C VAL A 28 -9.75 -22.23 0.73
N PHE A 29 -8.93 -21.78 -0.21
CA PHE A 29 -7.70 -21.04 0.06
C PHE A 29 -7.98 -19.72 0.79
N THR A 30 -8.95 -18.93 0.30
CA THR A 30 -9.35 -17.67 0.92
C THR A 30 -9.92 -17.87 2.32
N ALA A 31 -10.77 -18.88 2.53
CA ALA A 31 -11.31 -19.20 3.83
C ALA A 31 -10.21 -19.60 4.83
N SER A 32 -9.26 -20.44 4.38
CA SER A 32 -8.12 -20.88 5.19
C SER A 32 -7.21 -19.71 5.57
N LEU A 33 -6.90 -18.82 4.61
CA LEU A 33 -6.10 -17.63 4.85
C LEU A 33 -6.79 -16.66 5.79
N ASN A 34 -8.10 -16.42 5.62
CA ASN A 34 -8.87 -15.56 6.52
C ASN A 34 -8.87 -16.10 7.95
N TYR A 35 -9.04 -17.41 8.13
CA TYR A 35 -8.97 -18.04 9.45
C TYR A 35 -7.59 -17.87 10.08
N PHE A 36 -6.52 -18.11 9.31
CA PHE A 36 -5.15 -17.93 9.77
C PHE A 36 -4.85 -16.47 10.15
N MET A 37 -5.20 -15.52 9.29
CA MET A 37 -5.02 -14.09 9.54
C MET A 37 -5.81 -13.60 10.75
N GLN A 38 -7.03 -14.12 10.94
CA GLN A 38 -7.82 -13.82 12.13
C GLN A 38 -7.05 -14.23 13.39
N LYS A 39 -6.58 -15.48 13.44
CA LYS A 39 -5.91 -16.04 14.62
C LYS A 39 -4.50 -15.52 14.88
N LYS A 40 -3.78 -15.08 13.85
CA LYS A 40 -2.38 -14.68 13.98
C LYS A 40 -2.14 -13.18 13.94
N CYS A 41 -3.11 -12.40 13.46
CA CYS A 41 -2.92 -10.96 13.30
C CYS A 41 -4.07 -10.17 13.91
N GLN A 42 -5.33 -10.55 13.62
CA GLN A 42 -6.47 -9.74 14.06
C GLN A 42 -6.69 -9.82 15.56
N ASP A 43 -6.54 -10.98 16.20
CA ASP A 43 -6.73 -11.11 17.65
C ASP A 43 -5.74 -10.21 18.44
N ASP A 44 -4.47 -10.16 18.03
CA ASP A 44 -3.45 -9.29 18.64
C ASP A 44 -3.70 -7.81 18.33
N SER A 45 -4.15 -7.51 17.11
CA SER A 45 -4.50 -6.15 16.69
C SER A 45 -5.73 -5.63 17.42
N ASP A 46 -6.75 -6.45 17.64
CA ASP A 46 -7.94 -6.13 18.44
C ASP A 46 -7.55 -5.87 19.91
N ALA A 47 -6.62 -6.64 20.47
CA ALA A 47 -6.11 -6.42 21.83
C ALA A 47 -5.41 -5.05 21.93
N THR A 48 -4.54 -4.74 20.96
CA THR A 48 -3.85 -3.44 20.88
C THR A 48 -4.86 -2.30 20.71
N MET A 49 -5.87 -2.46 19.85
CA MET A 49 -6.91 -1.44 19.66
C MET A 49 -7.71 -1.20 20.94
N ARG A 50 -8.01 -2.22 21.73
CA ARG A 50 -8.70 -2.07 23.02
C ARG A 50 -7.85 -1.33 24.05
N GLU A 51 -6.54 -1.56 24.05
CA GLU A 51 -5.61 -0.85 24.93
C GLU A 51 -5.63 0.66 24.66
N PHE A 52 -5.59 1.07 23.39
CA PHE A 52 -5.50 2.49 23.03
C PHE A 52 -6.84 3.20 22.80
N LEU A 53 -7.89 2.49 22.38
CA LEU A 53 -9.19 3.06 21.99
C LEU A 53 -10.32 2.71 22.96
N GLY A 54 -10.06 1.85 23.95
CA GLY A 54 -10.99 1.50 25.02
C GLY A 54 -11.34 0.00 25.05
N ALA A 55 -11.45 -0.54 26.27
CA ALA A 55 -11.67 -1.97 26.51
C ALA A 55 -12.99 -2.50 25.89
N ASP A 56 -14.01 -1.65 25.77
CA ASP A 56 -15.32 -2.00 25.23
C ASP A 56 -15.36 -2.02 23.69
N LEU A 57 -14.24 -1.73 23.02
CA LEU A 57 -14.19 -1.73 21.55
C LEU A 57 -14.48 -3.15 21.01
N PRO A 58 -15.49 -3.29 20.13
CA PRO A 58 -15.80 -4.58 19.54
C PRO A 58 -14.69 -5.01 18.55
N PRO A 59 -14.60 -6.31 18.24
CA PRO A 59 -13.64 -6.82 17.26
C PRO A 59 -13.72 -6.07 15.92
N GLN A 60 -12.59 -5.89 15.24
CA GLN A 60 -12.52 -5.22 13.94
C GLN A 60 -13.55 -5.73 12.93
N ARG A 61 -13.79 -7.05 12.91
CA ARG A 61 -14.77 -7.68 12.01
C ARG A 61 -16.20 -7.15 12.22
N GLU A 62 -16.56 -6.84 13.46
CA GLU A 62 -17.89 -6.32 13.79
C GLU A 62 -17.98 -4.83 13.46
N LEU A 63 -16.92 -4.07 13.71
CA LEU A 63 -16.82 -2.67 13.28
C LEU A 63 -17.07 -2.53 11.78
N VAL A 64 -16.40 -3.35 10.96
CA VAL A 64 -16.56 -3.33 9.50
C VAL A 64 -18.01 -3.65 9.09
N LYS A 65 -18.68 -4.58 9.78
CA LYS A 65 -20.09 -4.92 9.48
C LYS A 65 -21.06 -3.81 9.87
N ASN A 66 -20.76 -3.04 10.91
CA ASN A 66 -21.60 -1.95 11.41
C ASN A 66 -21.25 -0.59 10.78
N THR A 67 -20.37 -0.56 9.79
CA THR A 67 -19.95 0.69 9.13
C THR A 67 -20.95 1.10 8.05
N SER A 68 -21.61 2.24 8.25
CA SER A 68 -22.60 2.79 7.31
C SER A 68 -22.02 3.35 6.01
N LEU A 69 -20.74 3.75 6.02
CA LEU A 69 -20.05 4.33 4.86
C LEU A 69 -18.55 4.03 4.93
N ILE A 70 -17.99 3.54 3.82
CA ILE A 70 -16.56 3.27 3.67
C ILE A 70 -16.04 4.13 2.53
N LEU A 71 -15.12 5.05 2.85
CA LEU A 71 -14.40 5.85 1.89
C LEU A 71 -13.10 5.14 1.50
N LEU A 72 -13.03 4.63 0.27
CA LEU A 72 -11.86 3.93 -0.23
C LEU A 72 -10.98 4.85 -1.06
N ASN A 73 -9.73 5.04 -0.63
CA ASN A 73 -8.70 5.72 -1.42
C ASN A 73 -8.22 4.85 -2.60
N ARG A 74 -9.11 4.66 -3.58
CA ARG A 74 -8.90 3.92 -4.82
C ARG A 74 -9.65 4.60 -5.95
N HIS A 75 -9.15 4.46 -7.17
CA HIS A 75 -9.82 4.97 -8.37
C HIS A 75 -10.07 3.84 -9.37
N VAL A 76 -11.20 3.90 -10.06
CA VAL A 76 -11.67 2.84 -10.98
C VAL A 76 -10.80 2.69 -12.23
N SER A 77 -10.04 3.72 -12.61
CA SER A 77 -9.18 3.69 -13.79
C SER A 77 -7.90 2.85 -13.62
N ILE A 78 -7.48 2.60 -12.38
CA ILE A 78 -6.22 1.91 -12.05
C ILE A 78 -6.43 0.58 -11.33
N ASN A 79 -7.66 0.30 -10.89
CA ASN A 79 -7.99 -0.93 -10.17
C ASN A 79 -8.85 -1.83 -11.05
N PRO A 80 -8.69 -3.16 -10.96
CA PRO A 80 -9.62 -4.10 -11.59
C PRO A 80 -11.06 -3.85 -11.13
N ALA A 81 -12.02 -4.11 -12.03
CA ALA A 81 -13.43 -4.01 -11.70
C ALA A 81 -13.79 -4.97 -10.56
N ARG A 82 -14.47 -4.47 -9.54
CA ARG A 82 -14.91 -5.25 -8.37
C ARG A 82 -16.35 -4.92 -8.03
N PRO A 83 -17.17 -5.91 -7.64
CA PRO A 83 -18.48 -5.64 -7.09
C PRO A 83 -18.32 -4.97 -5.73
N VAL A 84 -18.89 -3.78 -5.59
CA VAL A 84 -18.92 -3.02 -4.34
C VAL A 84 -20.37 -2.72 -3.97
N THR A 85 -20.65 -2.63 -2.68
CA THR A 85 -21.96 -2.22 -2.17
C THR A 85 -22.10 -0.70 -2.20
N PRO A 86 -23.32 -0.13 -2.25
CA PRO A 86 -23.51 1.32 -2.35
C PRO A 86 -22.92 2.14 -1.20
N ASN A 87 -22.71 1.53 -0.02
CA ASN A 87 -22.04 2.17 1.12
C ASN A 87 -20.50 2.26 0.96
N ILE A 88 -19.94 1.84 -0.17
CA ILE A 88 -18.51 1.97 -0.48
C ILE A 88 -18.35 3.04 -1.55
N VAL A 89 -17.66 4.12 -1.21
CA VAL A 89 -17.40 5.25 -2.12
C VAL A 89 -15.92 5.35 -2.41
N HIS A 90 -15.57 5.32 -3.70
CA HIS A 90 -14.22 5.50 -4.18
C HIS A 90 -13.85 6.99 -4.19
N VAL A 91 -12.95 7.36 -3.28
CA VAL A 91 -12.40 8.72 -3.14
C VAL A 91 -10.90 8.64 -3.42
N GLY A 92 -10.54 8.56 -4.70
CA GLY A 92 -9.14 8.50 -5.11
C GLY A 92 -8.37 9.75 -4.66
N SER A 93 -7.07 9.60 -4.41
CA SER A 93 -6.14 10.70 -4.18
C SER A 93 -6.47 11.62 -2.99
N LEU A 94 -7.10 11.11 -1.93
CA LEU A 94 -7.39 11.90 -0.70
C LEU A 94 -6.18 12.60 -0.07
N HIS A 95 -4.97 12.11 -0.36
CA HIS A 95 -3.71 12.63 0.15
C HIS A 95 -3.09 13.71 -0.75
N VAL A 96 -3.66 13.95 -1.94
CA VAL A 96 -3.18 14.95 -2.89
C VAL A 96 -3.91 16.26 -2.60
N THR A 97 -3.17 17.31 -2.31
CA THR A 97 -3.71 18.65 -2.12
C THR A 97 -3.84 19.37 -3.46
N GLU A 98 -4.93 20.12 -3.62
CA GLU A 98 -5.10 21.05 -4.75
C GLU A 98 -5.24 22.48 -4.20
N PRO A 99 -4.31 23.40 -4.55
CA PRO A 99 -3.17 23.20 -5.45
C PRO A 99 -2.04 22.33 -4.84
N PRO A 100 -1.19 21.70 -5.67
CA PRO A 100 -0.04 20.96 -5.17
C PRO A 100 0.94 21.89 -4.44
N ASN A 101 1.58 21.37 -3.39
CA ASN A 101 2.66 22.07 -2.71
C ASN A 101 3.80 22.37 -3.68
N THR A 102 4.38 23.56 -3.58
CA THR A 102 5.53 23.95 -4.40
C THR A 102 6.81 23.32 -3.87
N LEU A 103 7.63 22.79 -4.79
CA LEU A 103 8.99 22.36 -4.47
C LEU A 103 9.87 23.58 -4.18
N GLU A 104 10.86 23.39 -3.30
CA GLU A 104 11.93 24.35 -3.08
C GLU A 104 12.59 24.76 -4.41
N PRO A 105 12.84 26.06 -4.66
CA PRO A 105 13.29 26.55 -5.97
C PRO A 105 14.56 25.84 -6.49
N GLY A 106 15.51 25.55 -5.60
CA GLY A 106 16.75 24.85 -5.96
C GLY A 106 16.51 23.41 -6.41
N LEU A 107 15.65 22.67 -5.70
CA LEU A 107 15.30 21.30 -6.09
C LEU A 107 14.51 21.28 -7.40
N ARG A 108 13.58 22.21 -7.58
CA ARG A 108 12.84 22.36 -8.84
C ARG A 108 13.79 22.62 -10.01
N ALA A 109 14.67 23.62 -9.91
CA ALA A 109 15.64 23.91 -10.96
C ALA A 109 16.57 22.73 -11.27
N TRP A 110 16.99 22.01 -10.22
CA TRP A 110 17.79 20.79 -10.37
C TRP A 110 17.01 19.64 -11.02
N MET A 111 15.70 19.51 -10.79
CA MET A 111 14.88 18.50 -11.46
C MET A 111 14.57 18.89 -12.91
N ASP A 112 14.20 20.15 -13.15
CA ASP A 112 13.84 20.68 -14.47
C ASP A 112 15.04 20.65 -15.44
N GLY A 113 16.27 20.77 -14.93
CA GLY A 113 17.49 20.64 -15.72
C GLY A 113 17.92 19.21 -16.05
N ALA A 114 17.14 18.18 -15.70
CA ALA A 114 17.49 16.78 -15.93
C ALA A 114 17.20 16.34 -17.38
N GLU A 115 18.23 16.29 -18.23
CA GLU A 115 18.10 15.92 -19.66
C GLU A 115 17.41 14.57 -19.90
N HIS A 116 17.68 13.59 -19.03
CA HIS A 116 17.15 12.23 -19.16
C HIS A 116 15.99 11.93 -18.20
N GLY A 117 15.48 12.95 -17.51
CA GLY A 117 14.42 12.83 -16.50
C GLY A 117 14.93 12.53 -15.09
N VAL A 118 13.97 12.38 -14.17
CA VAL A 118 14.20 12.22 -12.73
C VAL A 118 13.58 10.94 -12.20
N ILE A 119 14.30 10.26 -11.31
CA ILE A 119 13.80 9.14 -10.51
C ILE A 119 13.67 9.61 -9.07
N PHE A 120 12.48 9.48 -8.50
CA PHE A 120 12.27 9.65 -7.06
C PHE A 120 12.32 8.29 -6.37
N PHE A 121 13.20 8.15 -5.39
CA PHE A 121 13.38 6.92 -4.61
C PHE A 121 13.07 7.16 -3.13
N SER A 122 12.20 6.32 -2.57
CA SER A 122 11.75 6.37 -1.18
C SER A 122 11.34 4.97 -0.72
N LEU A 123 11.61 4.64 0.55
CA LEU A 123 11.22 3.37 1.18
C LEU A 123 9.94 3.51 2.03
N GLY A 124 9.21 4.61 1.85
CA GLY A 124 8.05 4.96 2.66
C GLY A 124 8.45 5.68 3.96
N SER A 125 7.53 5.70 4.93
CA SER A 125 7.75 6.33 6.24
C SER A 125 8.28 5.35 7.28
N MET A 126 8.04 4.05 7.11
CA MET A 126 8.38 3.02 8.09
C MET A 126 9.84 2.59 8.04
N ILE A 127 10.41 2.47 6.84
CA ILE A 127 11.80 2.09 6.65
C ILE A 127 12.59 3.38 6.43
N LYS A 128 13.46 3.70 7.40
CA LYS A 128 14.39 4.82 7.25
C LYS A 128 15.50 4.40 6.31
N ALA A 129 15.70 5.17 5.24
CA ALA A 129 16.82 4.98 4.35
C ALA A 129 18.16 5.21 5.09
N SER A 130 18.16 6.10 6.09
CA SER A 130 19.34 6.37 6.92
C SER A 130 19.77 5.21 7.83
N SER A 131 18.85 4.32 8.21
CA SER A 131 19.20 3.11 8.98
C SER A 131 19.65 1.94 8.10
N MET A 132 19.78 2.15 6.79
CA MET A 132 20.20 1.10 5.86
C MET A 132 21.67 0.73 6.10
N PRO A 133 22.02 -0.57 6.08
CA PRO A 133 23.42 -0.99 6.12
C PRO A 133 24.23 -0.33 4.99
N VAL A 134 25.44 0.13 5.33
CA VAL A 134 26.35 0.82 4.39
C VAL A 134 26.54 0.03 3.11
N GLU A 135 26.74 -1.29 3.19
CA GLU A 135 26.91 -2.14 2.01
C GLU A 135 25.71 -2.08 1.05
N MET A 136 24.49 -2.03 1.58
CA MET A 136 23.28 -1.95 0.76
C MET A 136 23.13 -0.55 0.16
N ARG A 137 23.42 0.50 0.94
CA ARG A 137 23.43 1.88 0.47
C ARG A 137 24.42 2.04 -0.68
N ASP A 138 25.64 1.54 -0.53
CA ASP A 138 26.69 1.69 -1.53
C ASP A 138 26.35 0.93 -2.82
N LYS A 139 25.71 -0.25 -2.72
CA LYS A 139 25.17 -0.96 -3.89
C LYS A 139 24.07 -0.17 -4.61
N LEU A 140 23.18 0.50 -3.87
CA LEU A 140 22.16 1.36 -4.48
C LEU A 140 22.77 2.60 -5.13
N VAL A 141 23.72 3.27 -4.46
CA VAL A 141 24.46 4.41 -5.03
C VAL A 141 25.18 4.00 -6.31
N TRP A 142 25.87 2.86 -6.29
CA TRP A 142 26.53 2.31 -7.48
C TRP A 142 25.54 1.97 -8.61
N ALA A 143 24.36 1.45 -8.29
CA ALA A 143 23.33 1.18 -9.29
C ALA A 143 22.78 2.50 -9.87
N PHE A 144 22.50 3.49 -9.02
CA PHE A 144 22.01 4.81 -9.42
C PHE A 144 23.02 5.59 -10.26
N SER A 145 24.32 5.49 -9.96
CA SER A 145 25.37 6.19 -10.72
C SER A 145 25.52 5.70 -12.16
N ARG A 146 24.95 4.53 -12.49
CA ARG A 146 24.93 3.99 -13.87
C ARG A 146 23.71 4.42 -14.67
N LEU A 147 22.74 5.05 -14.02
CA LEU A 147 21.55 5.58 -14.68
C LEU A 147 21.89 6.94 -15.31
N LYS A 148 21.20 7.25 -16.41
CA LYS A 148 21.30 8.55 -17.07
C LYS A 148 20.43 9.61 -16.38
N GLN A 149 19.40 9.16 -15.66
CA GLN A 149 18.47 9.98 -14.90
C GLN A 149 19.13 10.56 -13.65
N ARG A 150 18.65 11.73 -13.24
CA ARG A 150 18.93 12.26 -11.90
C ARG A 150 18.10 11.50 -10.87
N VAL A 151 18.68 11.14 -9.72
CA VAL A 151 17.97 10.41 -8.66
C VAL A 151 17.79 11.31 -7.44
N VAL A 152 16.54 11.56 -7.06
CA VAL A 152 16.17 12.17 -5.78
C VAL A 152 15.89 11.05 -4.79
N TRP A 153 16.72 10.91 -3.77
CA TRP A 153 16.51 9.93 -2.71
C TRP A 153 16.00 10.63 -1.45
N LYS A 154 14.80 10.27 -1.00
CA LYS A 154 14.31 10.65 0.34
C LYS A 154 15.23 10.07 1.41
N TRP A 155 15.79 10.95 2.24
CA TRP A 155 16.68 10.62 3.33
C TRP A 155 16.21 11.30 4.62
N GLU A 156 16.26 10.60 5.76
CA GLU A 156 15.69 11.09 7.02
C GLU A 156 16.66 11.92 7.88
N ASP A 157 17.97 11.70 7.75
CA ASP A 157 19.01 12.38 8.54
C ASP A 157 19.83 13.35 7.66
N GLU A 158 20.96 13.87 8.17
CA GLU A 158 21.92 14.53 7.27
C GLU A 158 22.43 13.52 6.24
N ALA A 159 22.37 13.90 4.97
CA ALA A 159 22.86 13.05 3.90
C ALA A 159 24.38 12.87 4.08
N PRO A 160 24.89 11.62 4.08
CA PRO A 160 26.33 11.42 4.01
C PRO A 160 26.81 12.00 2.68
N GLY A 161 27.78 12.93 2.77
CA GLY A 161 28.34 13.66 1.62
C GLY A 161 28.96 12.76 0.56
#